data_AF-A0A483A5S3-F1
#
_entry.id   AF-A0A483A5S3-F1
#
_cell.length_a   1.000
_cell.length_b   1.000
_cell.length_c   1.000
_cell.angle_alpha   90.00
_cell.angle_beta   90.00
_cell.angle_gamma   90.00
#
_symmetry.space_group_name_H-M   'P 1'
#
loop_
_entity.id
_entity.type
_entity.pdbx_description
1 polymer ?
#
loop_
_entity_poly.entity_id
_entity_poly.type
_entity_poly.pdbx_seq_one_letter_code
_entity_poly.pdbx_strand_id
1 'polypeptide(L)'
;MGVSKKVETAIGMGFATTFVLTLASVSSYLINTYILVPFDMEYLRTIAFIVTIAGVVGFTELVVNKTSPVLHQSLGVFLPLITTNCAVLGVALLNVNQDNGFLASAVYGFGAAIGFSFVLVLFSAIRERIDTADVPVAFKGAPIALITAGLMSMAFMGFIGLA
;
A
#
# COMPACT_ATOMS: atom_id res chain seq x y z
N MET A 1 -0.60 -1.64 -10.35
CA MET A 1 -0.94 -1.76 -11.79
C MET A 1 -1.06 -0.41 -12.50
N GLY A 2 -1.85 0.54 -12.01
CA GLY A 2 -2.06 1.85 -12.68
C GLY A 2 -0.84 2.78 -12.67
N VAL A 3 -0.10 2.82 -11.56
CA VAL A 3 1.04 3.74 -11.31
C VAL A 3 2.42 3.10 -11.48
N SER A 4 2.48 1.84 -11.91
CA SER A 4 3.74 1.09 -12.06
C SER A 4 4.28 1.12 -13.49
N LYS A 5 3.99 2.18 -14.26
CA LYS A 5 4.49 2.34 -15.64
C LYS A 5 5.79 3.13 -15.69
N LYS A 6 6.01 4.05 -14.76
CA LYS A 6 7.21 4.87 -14.65
C LYS A 6 7.74 4.80 -13.24
N VAL A 7 9.06 4.62 -13.10
CA VAL A 7 9.70 4.54 -11.78
C VAL A 7 9.49 5.82 -10.97
N GLU A 8 9.51 7.00 -11.60
CA GLU A 8 9.27 8.29 -10.92
C GLU A 8 7.89 8.36 -10.24
N THR A 9 6.84 7.94 -10.96
CA THR A 9 5.48 7.90 -10.39
C THR A 9 5.32 6.81 -9.32
N ALA A 10 6.04 5.70 -9.48
CA ALA A 10 6.05 4.60 -8.54
C ALA A 10 6.69 5.00 -7.19
N ILE A 11 7.81 5.73 -7.24
CA ILE A 11 8.48 6.25 -6.03
C ILE A 11 7.56 7.22 -5.28
N GLY A 12 6.95 8.18 -5.99
CA GLY A 12 6.00 9.12 -5.38
C GLY A 12 4.83 8.42 -4.70
N MET A 13 4.27 7.39 -5.34
CA MET A 13 3.19 6.58 -4.77
C MET A 13 3.66 5.72 -3.60
N GLY A 14 4.89 5.21 -3.62
CA GLY A 14 5.51 4.48 -2.51
C GLY A 14 5.60 5.35 -1.26
N PHE A 15 6.09 6.59 -1.39
CA PHE A 15 6.14 7.52 -0.26
C PHE A 15 4.76 7.86 0.29
N ALA A 16 3.79 8.16 -0.58
CA ALA A 16 2.43 8.47 -0.16
C ALA A 16 1.77 7.28 0.57
N THR A 17 1.92 6.07 0.02
CA THR A 17 1.39 4.85 0.66
C THR A 17 2.12 4.50 1.95
N THR A 18 3.42 4.79 2.06
CA THR A 18 4.19 4.63 3.32
C THR A 18 3.63 5.49 4.44
N PHE A 19 3.33 6.75 4.13
CA PHE A 19 2.71 7.66 5.09
C PHE A 19 1.30 7.20 5.49
N VAL A 20 0.48 6.77 4.51
CA VAL A 20 -0.88 6.28 4.79
C VAL A 20 -0.86 5.00 5.61
N LEU A 21 -0.04 4.00 5.26
CA LEU A 21 0.00 2.70 5.94
C LEU A 21 0.48 2.82 7.39
N THR A 22 1.47 3.67 7.66
CA THR A 22 1.96 3.89 9.02
C THR A 22 0.90 4.52 9.90
N LEU A 23 0.29 5.62 9.45
CA LEU A 23 -0.80 6.27 10.17
C LEU A 23 -2.02 5.37 10.31
N ALA A 24 -2.43 4.67 9.24
CA ALA A 24 -3.55 3.75 9.29
C ALA A 24 -3.31 2.60 10.28
N SER A 25 -2.10 2.04 10.34
CA SER A 25 -1.79 0.95 11.28
C SER A 25 -1.88 1.42 12.73
N VAL A 26 -1.38 2.62 13.03
CA VAL A 26 -1.46 3.23 14.36
C VAL A 26 -2.91 3.59 14.73
N SER A 27 -3.64 4.24 13.82
CA SER A 27 -5.04 4.60 14.04
C SER A 27 -5.95 3.37 14.18
N SER A 28 -5.76 2.34 13.37
CA SER A 28 -6.50 1.07 13.49
C SER A 28 -6.23 0.35 14.81
N TYR A 29 -4.99 0.38 15.31
CA TYR A 29 -4.67 -0.16 16.63
C TYR A 29 -5.40 0.59 17.75
N LEU A 30 -5.38 1.93 17.72
CA LEU A 30 -6.06 2.76 18.70
C LEU A 30 -7.58 2.52 18.69
N ILE A 31 -8.18 2.49 17.50
CA ILE A 31 -9.61 2.25 17.34
C ILE A 31 -9.97 0.84 17.83
N ASN A 32 -9.17 -0.16 17.50
CA ASN A 32 -9.45 -1.52 17.97
C ASN A 32 -9.38 -1.62 19.50
N THR A 33 -8.29 -1.14 20.09
CA THR A 33 -7.99 -1.30 21.53
C THR A 33 -8.90 -0.45 22.42
N TYR A 34 -9.17 0.80 22.02
CA TYR A 34 -9.91 1.76 22.86
C TYR A 34 -11.40 1.85 22.52
N ILE A 35 -11.84 1.36 21.36
CA ILE A 35 -13.25 1.45 20.93
C ILE A 35 -13.85 0.07 20.70
N LEU A 36 -13.26 -0.78 19.87
CA LEU A 36 -13.96 -2.02 19.49
C LEU A 36 -13.94 -3.07 20.62
N VAL A 37 -12.81 -3.26 21.28
CA VAL A 37 -12.67 -4.22 22.38
C VAL A 37 -13.54 -3.84 23.60
N PRO A 38 -13.51 -2.61 24.14
CA PRO A 38 -14.29 -2.28 25.34
C PRO A 38 -15.80 -2.24 25.11
N PHE A 39 -16.24 -2.03 23.86
CA PHE A 39 -17.66 -2.00 23.51
C PHE A 39 -18.15 -3.33 22.89
N ASP A 40 -17.31 -4.38 22.85
CA ASP A 40 -17.62 -5.70 22.27
C ASP A 40 -18.13 -5.63 20.80
N MET A 41 -17.55 -4.69 20.03
CA MET A 41 -17.93 -4.38 18.64
C MET A 41 -16.93 -4.92 17.62
N GLU A 42 -16.26 -6.03 17.92
CA GLU A 42 -15.22 -6.60 17.05
C GLU A 42 -15.74 -7.00 15.66
N TYR A 43 -17.03 -7.34 15.55
CA TYR A 43 -17.67 -7.66 14.27
C TYR A 43 -17.69 -6.49 13.27
N LEU A 44 -17.51 -5.24 13.73
CA LEU A 44 -17.43 -4.03 12.89
C LEU A 44 -16.02 -3.67 12.45
N ARG A 45 -15.00 -4.47 12.81
CA ARG A 45 -13.57 -4.16 12.60
C ARG A 45 -13.23 -3.77 11.16
N THR A 46 -13.70 -4.55 10.18
CA THR A 46 -13.44 -4.26 8.76
C THR A 46 -14.02 -2.91 8.33
N ILE A 47 -15.25 -2.61 8.72
CA ILE A 47 -15.93 -1.35 8.37
C ILE A 47 -15.23 -0.17 9.06
N ALA A 48 -14.93 -0.31 10.35
CA ALA A 48 -14.21 0.72 11.11
C ALA A 48 -12.85 1.03 10.48
N PHE A 49 -12.11 0.01 10.03
CA PHE A 49 -10.81 0.21 9.39
C PHE A 49 -10.92 0.90 8.03
N ILE A 50 -11.90 0.54 7.20
CA ILE A 50 -12.14 1.22 5.91
C ILE A 50 -12.41 2.72 6.14
N VAL A 51 -13.28 3.06 7.10
CA VAL A 51 -13.59 4.47 7.44
C VAL A 51 -12.34 5.20 7.95
N THR A 52 -11.55 4.55 8.79
CA THR A 52 -10.30 5.10 9.32
C THR A 52 -9.30 5.38 8.20
N ILE A 53 -9.08 4.42 7.31
CA ILE A 53 -8.20 4.55 6.15
C ILE A 53 -8.69 5.67 5.23
N ALA A 54 -10.00 5.76 4.98
CA ALA A 54 -10.58 6.84 4.19
C ALA A 54 -10.29 8.23 4.80
N GLY A 55 -10.41 8.36 6.12
CA GLY A 55 -10.04 9.58 6.84
C GLY A 55 -8.54 9.92 6.74
N VAL A 56 -7.67 8.93 6.91
CA VAL A 56 -6.20 9.11 6.81
C VAL A 56 -5.78 9.46 5.39
N VAL A 57 -6.37 8.84 4.37
CA VAL A 57 -6.09 9.17 2.97
C VAL A 57 -6.58 10.57 2.62
N GLY A 58 -7.79 10.96 3.06
CA GLY A 58 -8.29 12.32 2.86
C GLY A 58 -7.40 13.37 3.53
N PHE A 59 -6.90 13.09 4.74
CA PHE A 59 -5.90 13.94 5.38
C PHE A 59 -4.60 14.01 4.56
N THR A 60 -4.12 12.87 4.07
CA THR A 60 -2.91 12.79 3.24
C THR A 60 -3.06 13.58 1.93
N GLU A 61 -4.24 13.56 1.31
CA GLU A 61 -4.53 14.33 0.11
C GLU A 61 -4.37 15.83 0.34
N LEU A 62 -4.90 16.35 1.45
CA LEU A 62 -4.75 17.75 1.85
C LEU A 62 -3.28 18.11 2.12
N VAL A 63 -2.54 17.23 2.79
CA VAL A 63 -1.11 17.43 3.08
C VAL A 63 -0.30 17.45 1.77
N VAL A 64 -0.51 16.49 0.88
CA VAL A 64 0.22 16.41 -0.40
C VAL A 64 -0.08 17.62 -1.28
N ASN A 65 -1.34 18.07 -1.36
CA ASN A 65 -1.71 19.26 -2.11
C ASN A 65 -1.02 20.53 -1.59
N LYS A 66 -0.84 20.63 -0.26
CA LYS A 66 -0.15 21.76 0.39
C LYS A 66 1.37 21.71 0.23
N THR A 67 1.98 20.54 0.36
CA THR A 67 3.45 20.40 0.39
C THR A 67 4.06 20.29 -1.01
N SER A 68 3.38 19.60 -1.94
CA SER A 68 3.89 19.39 -3.31
C SER A 68 2.75 19.34 -4.34
N PRO A 69 2.38 20.50 -4.94
CA PRO A 69 1.35 20.55 -5.97
C PRO A 69 1.73 19.77 -7.23
N VAL A 70 3.03 19.65 -7.55
CA VAL A 70 3.54 18.85 -8.68
C VAL A 70 3.24 17.36 -8.49
N LEU A 71 3.43 16.86 -7.26
CA LEU A 71 3.11 15.47 -6.93
C LEU A 71 1.59 15.25 -6.92
N HIS A 72 0.82 16.21 -6.39
CA HIS A 72 -0.64 16.14 -6.41
C HIS A 72 -1.21 16.14 -7.84
N GLN A 73 -0.64 16.92 -8.77
CA GLN A 73 -1.08 16.95 -10.17
C GLN A 73 -0.85 15.61 -10.90
N SER A 74 0.20 14.87 -10.48
CA SER A 74 0.56 13.58 -11.07
C SER A 74 -0.14 12.39 -10.40
N LEU A 75 -0.40 12.47 -9.10
CA LEU A 75 -0.94 11.38 -8.29
C LEU A 75 -2.39 11.58 -7.84
N GLY A 76 -2.98 12.78 -7.99
CA GLY A 76 -4.28 13.14 -7.39
C GLY A 76 -5.41 12.16 -7.70
N VAL A 77 -5.46 11.63 -8.92
CA VAL A 77 -6.45 10.60 -9.32
C VAL A 77 -6.21 9.25 -8.62
N PHE A 78 -4.97 8.96 -8.23
CA PHE A 78 -4.58 7.70 -7.59
C PHE A 78 -4.62 7.73 -6.06
N LEU A 79 -4.69 8.91 -5.42
CA LEU A 79 -4.80 9.00 -3.95
C LEU A 79 -6.07 8.31 -3.43
N PRO A 80 -7.26 8.53 -4.01
CA PRO A 80 -8.47 7.80 -3.62
C PRO A 80 -8.35 6.28 -3.78
N LEU A 81 -7.56 5.79 -4.76
CA LEU A 81 -7.32 4.35 -4.95
C LEU A 81 -6.48 3.73 -3.81
N ILE A 82 -5.83 4.53 -2.96
CA ILE A 82 -5.13 4.02 -1.78
C ILE A 82 -6.14 3.47 -0.76
N THR A 83 -7.33 4.06 -0.66
CA THR A 83 -8.36 3.64 0.31
C THR A 83 -8.86 2.22 0.08
N THR A 84 -8.97 1.81 -1.18
CA THR A 84 -9.45 0.50 -1.60
C THR A 84 -8.31 -0.49 -1.86
N ASN A 85 -7.09 -0.14 -1.47
CA ASN A 85 -5.93 -0.99 -1.66
C ASN A 85 -5.95 -2.18 -0.68
N CYS A 86 -5.87 -3.40 -1.23
CA CYS A 86 -5.89 -4.64 -0.45
C CYS A 86 -4.71 -4.79 0.52
N ALA A 87 -3.53 -4.25 0.18
CA ALA A 87 -2.38 -4.29 1.07
C ALA A 87 -2.58 -3.39 2.29
N VAL A 88 -3.18 -2.20 2.12
CA VAL A 88 -3.43 -1.25 3.22
C VAL A 88 -4.41 -1.86 4.23
N LEU A 89 -5.54 -2.38 3.76
CA LEU A 89 -6.52 -3.05 4.62
C LEU A 89 -5.94 -4.31 5.26
N GLY A 90 -5.20 -5.11 4.50
CA GLY A 90 -4.58 -6.35 4.98
C GLY A 90 -3.57 -6.10 6.11
N VAL A 91 -2.71 -5.09 5.97
CA VAL A 91 -1.74 -4.72 7.02
C VAL A 91 -2.45 -4.25 8.29
N ALA A 92 -3.50 -3.43 8.17
CA ALA A 92 -4.28 -2.98 9.32
C ALA A 92 -4.94 -4.16 10.08
N LEU A 93 -5.51 -5.12 9.35
CA LEU A 93 -6.08 -6.33 9.94
C LEU A 93 -5.02 -7.22 10.59
N LEU A 94 -3.91 -7.49 9.90
CA LEU A 94 -2.82 -8.32 10.43
C LEU A 94 -2.18 -7.71 11.66
N ASN A 95 -1.99 -6.39 11.68
CA ASN A 95 -1.41 -5.68 12.81
C ASN A 95 -2.23 -5.88 14.10
N VAL A 96 -3.55 -5.85 13.98
CA VAL A 96 -4.46 -6.04 15.12
C VAL A 96 -4.56 -7.49 15.56
N ASN A 97 -4.47 -8.46 14.63
CA ASN A 97 -4.46 -9.88 15.00
C ASN A 97 -3.17 -10.32 15.69
N GLN A 98 -2.07 -9.57 15.56
CA GLN A 98 -0.80 -9.90 16.22
C GLN A 98 -0.66 -9.28 17.63
N ASP A 99 -1.68 -8.59 18.16
CA ASP A 99 -1.66 -7.94 19.49
C ASP A 99 -0.42 -7.06 19.74
N ASN A 100 0.07 -6.42 18.69
CA ASN A 100 1.22 -5.55 18.74
C ASN A 100 0.86 -4.28 19.53
N GLY A 101 1.48 -4.06 20.70
CA GLY A 101 1.36 -2.80 21.44
C GLY A 101 1.62 -1.57 20.56
N PHE A 102 1.22 -0.37 21.00
CA PHE A 102 1.26 0.86 20.19
C PHE A 102 2.55 1.06 19.36
N LEU A 103 3.71 0.85 19.98
CA LEU A 103 5.01 1.05 19.35
C LEU A 103 5.33 -0.07 18.34
N ALA A 104 4.97 -1.31 18.64
CA ALA A 104 5.09 -2.43 17.71
C ALA A 104 4.15 -2.26 16.51
N SER A 105 2.95 -1.72 16.70
CA SER A 105 2.00 -1.40 15.63
C SER A 105 2.55 -0.38 14.63
N ALA A 106 3.22 0.67 15.13
CA ALA A 106 3.86 1.67 14.28
C ALA A 106 5.02 1.07 13.46
N VAL A 107 5.87 0.26 14.11
CA VAL A 107 7.00 -0.41 13.45
C VAL A 107 6.52 -1.43 12.41
N TYR A 108 5.48 -2.20 12.73
CA TYR A 108 4.87 -3.16 11.80
C TYR A 108 4.29 -2.47 10.57
N GLY A 109 3.50 -1.42 10.76
CA GLY A 109 2.94 -0.61 9.68
C GLY A 109 4.03 0.03 8.81
N PHE A 110 5.09 0.56 9.42
CA PHE A 110 6.23 1.14 8.71
C PHE A 110 7.02 0.10 7.90
N GLY A 111 7.34 -1.04 8.51
CA GLY A 111 8.05 -2.14 7.84
C GLY A 111 7.26 -2.69 6.66
N ALA A 112 5.96 -2.92 6.83
CA ALA A 112 5.07 -3.38 5.77
C ALA A 112 5.01 -2.37 4.61
N ALA A 113 5.01 -1.07 4.92
CA ALA A 113 4.91 -0.04 3.90
C ALA A 113 6.23 0.19 3.13
N ILE A 114 7.38 0.01 3.79
CA ILE A 114 8.68 -0.05 3.11
C ILE A 114 8.71 -1.25 2.16
N GLY A 115 8.29 -2.43 2.61
CA GLY A 115 8.22 -3.63 1.78
C GLY A 115 7.33 -3.42 0.56
N PHE A 116 6.14 -2.84 0.76
CA PHE A 116 5.24 -2.49 -0.34
C PHE A 116 5.87 -1.50 -1.33
N SER A 117 6.52 -0.44 -0.83
CA SER A 117 7.19 0.57 -1.67
C SER A 117 8.32 -0.06 -2.48
N PHE A 118 9.11 -0.93 -1.86
CA PHE A 118 10.21 -1.64 -2.52
C PHE A 118 9.70 -2.53 -3.66
N VAL A 119 8.67 -3.34 -3.40
CA VAL A 119 8.03 -4.19 -4.43
C VAL A 119 7.45 -3.33 -5.56
N LEU A 120 6.82 -2.20 -5.25
CA LEU A 120 6.22 -1.31 -6.24
C LEU A 120 7.29 -0.70 -7.17
N VAL A 121 8.40 -0.21 -6.61
CA VAL A 121 9.51 0.36 -7.38
C VAL A 121 10.17 -0.71 -8.24
N LEU A 122 10.45 -1.90 -7.71
CA LEU A 122 10.99 -3.02 -8.48
C LEU A 122 10.06 -3.41 -9.63
N PHE A 123 8.77 -3.55 -9.36
CA PHE A 123 7.79 -3.89 -10.38
C PHE A 123 7.73 -2.81 -11.47
N SER A 124 7.80 -1.53 -11.09
CA SER A 124 7.84 -0.44 -12.07
C SER A 124 9.10 -0.46 -12.93
N ALA A 125 10.26 -0.74 -12.34
CA ALA A 125 11.53 -0.83 -13.07
C ALA A 125 11.52 -1.99 -14.08
N ILE A 126 10.98 -3.15 -13.70
CA ILE A 126 10.78 -4.28 -14.61
C ILE A 126 9.85 -3.88 -15.75
N ARG A 127 8.74 -3.21 -15.46
CA ARG A 127 7.76 -2.79 -16.47
C ARG A 127 8.32 -1.76 -17.44
N GLU A 128 9.09 -0.79 -16.95
CA GLU A 128 9.73 0.22 -17.79
C GLU A 128 10.74 -0.42 -18.76
N ARG A 129 11.49 -1.43 -18.31
CA ARG A 129 12.38 -2.22 -19.18
C ARG A 129 11.61 -3.01 -20.24
N ILE A 130 10.50 -3.64 -19.85
CA ILE A 130 9.66 -4.46 -20.75
C ILE A 130 8.98 -3.63 -21.84
N ASP A 131 8.64 -2.36 -21.56
CA ASP A 131 8.07 -1.46 -22.57
C ASP A 131 9.02 -1.22 -23.76
N THR A 132 10.34 -1.36 -23.55
CA THR A 132 11.35 -1.27 -24.62
C THR A 132 11.75 -2.62 -25.22
N ALA A 133 11.25 -3.72 -24.66
CA ALA A 133 11.56 -5.08 -25.11
C ALA A 133 10.64 -5.51 -26.26
N ASP A 134 11.09 -6.49 -27.04
CA ASP A 134 10.33 -7.02 -28.17
C ASP A 134 9.26 -8.01 -27.69
N VAL A 135 8.13 -7.46 -27.22
CA VAL A 135 6.98 -8.22 -26.74
C VAL A 135 5.97 -8.42 -27.88
N PRO A 136 5.47 -9.64 -28.13
CA PRO A 136 4.44 -9.89 -29.12
C PRO A 136 3.21 -8.99 -28.90
N VAL A 137 2.61 -8.48 -29.98
CA VAL A 137 1.54 -7.47 -29.91
C VAL A 137 0.37 -7.92 -29.02
N ALA A 138 0.02 -9.20 -29.04
CA ALA A 138 -1.06 -9.77 -28.22
C ALA A 138 -0.79 -9.71 -26.70
N PHE A 139 0.48 -9.64 -26.28
CA PHE A 139 0.88 -9.64 -24.86
C PHE A 139 1.20 -8.25 -24.31
N LYS A 140 1.24 -7.21 -25.16
CA LYS A 140 1.59 -5.85 -24.74
C LYS A 140 0.61 -5.31 -23.69
N GLY A 141 1.13 -4.59 -22.71
CA GLY A 141 0.34 -3.93 -21.67
C GLY A 141 0.01 -4.84 -20.47
N ALA A 142 -1.27 -5.06 -20.20
CA ALA A 142 -1.73 -5.77 -19.01
C ALA A 142 -1.33 -7.25 -18.95
N PRO A 143 -1.37 -8.04 -20.06
CA PRO A 143 -1.01 -9.46 -20.01
C PRO A 143 0.44 -9.69 -19.56
N ILE A 144 1.41 -9.00 -20.18
CA ILE A 144 2.82 -9.12 -19.77
C ILE A 144 3.06 -8.59 -18.35
N ALA A 145 2.32 -7.56 -17.92
CA ALA A 145 2.38 -7.07 -16.54
C ALA A 145 1.89 -8.10 -15.51
N LEU A 146 0.89 -8.93 -15.85
CA LEU A 146 0.41 -10.01 -14.99
C LEU A 146 1.40 -11.18 -14.94
N ILE A 147 1.97 -11.56 -16.09
CA ILE A 147 3.00 -12.61 -16.15
C ILE A 147 4.21 -12.23 -15.30
N THR A 148 4.67 -10.98 -15.44
CA THR A 148 5.82 -10.46 -14.68
C THR A 148 5.52 -10.34 -13.19
N ALA A 149 4.30 -9.97 -12.81
CA ALA A 149 3.88 -10.02 -11.41
C ALA A 149 3.92 -11.45 -10.85
N GLY A 150 3.51 -12.45 -11.65
CA GLY A 150 3.62 -13.87 -11.28
C GLY A 150 5.07 -14.34 -11.10
N LEU A 151 5.96 -14.00 -12.04
CA LEU A 151 7.40 -14.30 -11.95
C LEU A 151 8.03 -13.63 -10.73
N MET A 152 7.68 -12.38 -10.47
CA MET A 152 8.14 -11.63 -9.30
C MET A 152 7.65 -12.29 -8.01
N SER A 153 6.39 -12.72 -7.93
CA SER A 153 5.86 -13.45 -6.78
C SER A 153 6.66 -14.73 -6.48
N MET A 154 6.99 -15.52 -7.51
CA MET A 154 7.84 -16.71 -7.35
C MET A 154 9.24 -16.38 -6.83
N ALA A 155 9.84 -15.26 -7.27
CA ALA A 155 11.11 -14.81 -6.72
C ALA A 155 11.00 -14.45 -5.23
N PHE A 156 9.91 -13.78 -4.82
CA PHE A 156 9.68 -13.44 -3.42
C PHE A 156 9.31 -14.65 -2.54
N MET A 157 8.78 -15.73 -3.09
CA MET A 157 8.58 -16.99 -2.33
C MET A 157 9.89 -17.56 -1.77
N GLY A 158 11.04 -17.22 -2.36
CA GLY A 158 12.35 -17.58 -1.82
C GLY A 158 12.62 -17.03 -0.41
N PHE A 159 11.91 -15.99 0.02
CA PHE A 159 12.04 -15.41 1.37
C PHE A 159 11.16 -16.08 2.43
N ILE A 160 10.25 -17.00 2.05
CA ILE A 160 9.29 -17.63 3.00
C ILE A 160 9.98 -18.48 4.08
N GLY A 161 11.24 -18.90 3.86
CA GLY A 161 12.05 -19.64 4.84
C GLY A 161 12.92 -18.78 5.77
N LEU A 162 12.88 -17.45 5.66
CA LEU A 162 13.56 -16.55 6.59
C LEU A 162 12.63 -16.25 7.76
N ALA A 163 12.61 -17.14 8.74
CA ALA A 163 11.97 -16.97 10.04
C ALA A 163 12.85 -17.57 11.13
#